data_AF-A0A7Z9WEL5-F1
#
_entry.id   AF-A0A7Z9WEL5-F1
#
_cell.length_a   1.000
_cell.length_b   1.000
_cell.length_c   1.000
_cell.angle_alpha   90.00
_cell.angle_beta   90.00
_cell.angle_gamma   90.00
#
_symmetry.space_group_name_H-M   'P 1'
#
loop_
_entity.id
_entity.type
_entity.pdbx_description
1 polymer ?
#
loop_
_entity_poly.entity_id
_entity_poly.type
_entity_poly.pdbx_seq_one_letter_code
_entity_poly.pdbx_strand_id
1 'polypeptide(L)'
;ADLARKYGESQEVVHAIAAHHEEIPPCSVLAVLVQAADTLSGARPGARQEMLESYVKRLEDLERIAMSFPGVSKSYAIQAGREIRIMVEGKIVDDDKAFILCKDIAKKIEKDVTYPGQIKVTVIRETRAVEYAK
;
A
#
# COMPACT_ATOMS: atom_id res chain seq x y z
N ALA A 1 0.09 18.26 -14.72
CA ALA A 1 -0.06 19.19 -15.86
C ALA A 1 -0.61 20.57 -15.46
N ASP A 2 -1.56 20.67 -14.53
CA ASP A 2 -2.23 21.95 -14.21
C ASP A 2 -1.31 23.04 -13.65
N LEU A 3 -0.26 22.65 -12.92
CA LEU A 3 0.75 23.58 -12.42
C LEU A 3 1.50 24.24 -13.59
N ALA A 4 1.98 23.47 -14.56
CA ALA A 4 2.65 23.99 -15.76
C ALA A 4 1.72 24.92 -16.56
N ARG A 5 0.43 24.55 -16.70
CA ARG A 5 -0.59 25.40 -17.34
C ARG A 5 -0.76 26.72 -16.60
N LYS A 6 -0.80 26.71 -15.26
CA LYS A 6 -0.95 27.90 -14.42
C LYS A 6 0.22 28.89 -14.60
N TYR A 7 1.43 28.40 -14.87
CA TYR A 7 2.62 29.21 -15.07
C TYR A 7 2.87 29.62 -16.53
N GLY A 8 1.95 29.28 -17.46
CA GLY A 8 2.02 29.76 -18.84
C GLY A 8 2.88 28.91 -19.78
N GLU A 9 3.16 27.65 -19.43
CA GLU A 9 3.83 26.72 -20.35
C GLU A 9 3.01 26.46 -21.61
N SER A 10 3.70 26.12 -22.71
CA SER A 10 3.05 25.85 -23.99
C SER A 10 2.11 24.64 -23.92
N GLN A 11 1.08 24.62 -24.77
CA GLN A 11 0.11 23.51 -24.79
C GLN A 11 0.78 22.16 -25.08
N GLU A 12 1.81 22.14 -25.93
CA GLU A 12 2.58 20.92 -26.23
C GLU A 12 3.31 20.38 -25.00
N VAL A 13 3.91 21.26 -24.19
CA VAL A 13 4.59 20.87 -22.93
C VAL A 13 3.57 20.40 -21.90
N VAL A 14 2.46 21.12 -21.73
CA VAL A 14 1.38 20.74 -20.80
C VAL A 14 0.78 19.39 -21.19
N HIS A 15 0.58 19.14 -22.48
CA HIS A 15 0.08 17.88 -23.02
C HIS A 15 1.08 16.74 -22.80
N ALA A 16 2.37 16.95 -23.09
CA ALA A 16 3.40 15.94 -22.86
C ALA A 16 3.49 15.53 -21.38
N ILE A 17 3.37 16.48 -20.44
CA ILE A 17 3.28 16.18 -18.99
C ILE A 17 1.99 15.43 -18.65
N ALA A 18 0.86 15.75 -19.29
CA ALA A 18 -0.40 15.08 -19.01
C ALA A 18 -0.46 13.65 -19.57
N ALA A 19 0.27 13.36 -20.64
CA ALA A 19 0.24 12.07 -21.34
C ALA A 19 1.32 11.08 -20.89
N HIS A 20 2.30 11.49 -20.07
CA HIS A 20 3.48 10.66 -19.78
C HIS A 20 3.21 9.36 -19.01
N HIS A 21 2.10 9.24 -18.26
CA HIS A 21 1.64 7.97 -17.69
C HIS A 21 0.34 7.47 -18.33
N GLU A 22 0.08 7.85 -19.59
CA GLU A 22 -1.07 7.41 -20.40
C GLU A 22 -2.43 7.83 -19.84
N GLU A 23 -2.50 8.83 -18.96
CA GLU A 23 -3.79 9.36 -18.49
C GLU A 23 -4.62 9.98 -19.61
N ILE A 24 -3.94 10.48 -20.64
CA ILE A 24 -4.52 10.90 -21.92
C ILE A 24 -3.68 10.37 -23.09
N PRO A 25 -4.26 10.19 -24.28
CA PRO A 25 -3.51 9.75 -25.45
C PRO A 25 -2.39 10.72 -25.85
N PRO A 26 -1.19 10.22 -26.19
CA PRO A 26 -0.13 11.06 -26.75
C PRO A 26 -0.48 11.48 -28.18
N CYS A 27 -0.62 12.79 -28.41
CA CYS A 27 -0.93 13.38 -29.71
C CYS A 27 0.27 14.05 -30.39
N SER A 28 1.48 13.94 -29.83
CA SER A 28 2.69 14.59 -30.34
C SER A 28 3.92 13.71 -30.16
N VAL A 29 4.94 13.94 -31.00
CA VAL A 29 6.25 13.27 -30.89
C VAL A 29 6.90 13.59 -29.54
N LEU A 30 6.73 14.82 -29.06
CA LEU A 30 7.24 15.24 -27.75
C LEU A 30 6.66 14.39 -26.61
N ALA A 31 5.35 14.14 -26.61
CA ALA A 31 4.70 13.30 -25.60
C ALA A 31 5.28 11.87 -25.59
N VAL A 32 5.49 11.29 -26.77
CA VAL A 32 6.10 9.95 -26.91
C VAL A 32 7.55 9.93 -26.42
N LEU A 33 8.34 10.95 -26.76
CA LEU A 33 9.72 11.06 -26.29
C LEU A 33 9.81 11.23 -24.77
N VAL A 34 8.92 12.04 -24.18
CA VAL A 34 8.84 12.23 -22.72
C VAL A 34 8.46 10.93 -22.03
N GLN A 35 7.48 10.19 -22.56
CA GLN A 35 7.07 8.88 -22.03
C GLN A 35 8.21 7.85 -22.08
N ALA A 36 8.93 7.80 -23.21
CA ALA A 36 10.10 6.92 -23.35
C ALA A 36 11.21 7.31 -22.36
N ALA A 37 11.47 8.61 -22.18
CA ALA A 37 12.45 9.11 -21.24
C ALA A 37 12.08 8.79 -19.79
N ASP A 38 10.81 8.96 -19.39
CA ASP A 38 10.31 8.58 -18.06
C ASP A 38 10.55 7.09 -17.80
N THR A 39 10.13 6.25 -18.73
CA THR A 39 10.28 4.79 -18.65
C THR A 39 11.74 4.37 -18.50
N LEU A 40 12.63 4.90 -19.35
CA LEU A 40 14.07 4.64 -19.30
C LEU A 40 14.68 5.10 -17.97
N SER A 41 14.28 6.28 -17.48
CA SER A 41 14.80 6.83 -16.24
C SER A 41 14.43 5.97 -15.03
N GLY A 42 13.22 5.40 -15.02
CA GLY A 42 12.70 4.52 -13.97
C GLY A 42 13.22 3.09 -14.03
N ALA A 43 13.66 2.62 -15.21
CA ALA A 43 14.22 1.28 -15.40
C ALA A 43 15.68 1.13 -14.92
N ARG A 44 16.36 2.24 -14.56
CA ARG A 44 17.75 2.19 -14.10
C ARG A 44 17.85 1.41 -12.78
N PRO A 45 18.87 0.53 -12.63
CA PRO A 45 19.16 -0.08 -11.33
C PRO A 45 19.30 1.00 -10.25
N GLY A 46 18.56 0.86 -9.15
CA GLY A 46 18.60 1.84 -8.06
C GLY A 46 17.57 2.99 -8.16
N ALA A 47 17.00 3.30 -9.33
CA ALA A 47 16.12 4.47 -9.51
C ALA A 47 14.86 4.45 -8.63
N ARG A 48 14.44 3.28 -8.17
CA ARG A 48 13.31 3.10 -7.24
C ARG A 48 13.68 2.32 -5.98
N GLN A 49 14.96 2.11 -5.71
CA GLN A 49 15.42 1.21 -4.64
C GLN A 49 15.09 1.78 -3.25
N GLU A 50 15.29 3.08 -3.02
CA GLU A 50 14.87 3.76 -1.77
C GLU A 50 13.34 3.71 -1.58
N MET A 51 12.57 3.81 -2.67
CA MET A 51 11.12 3.67 -2.62
C MET A 51 10.68 2.24 -2.27
N LEU A 52 11.38 1.22 -2.77
CA LEU A 52 11.08 -0.17 -2.44
C LEU A 52 11.41 -0.48 -0.98
N GLU A 53 12.59 -0.08 -0.49
CA GLU A 53 12.98 -0.31 0.90
C GLU A 53 12.05 0.40 1.88
N SER A 54 11.74 1.66 1.64
CA SER A 54 10.77 2.39 2.48
C SER A 54 9.38 1.79 2.41
N TYR A 55 8.96 1.25 1.27
CA TYR A 55 7.70 0.54 1.12
C TYR A 55 7.68 -0.78 1.90
N VAL A 56 8.72 -1.62 1.78
CA VAL A 56 8.84 -2.87 2.54
C VAL A 56 8.83 -2.59 4.04
N LYS A 57 9.61 -1.61 4.48
CA LYS A 57 9.67 -1.20 5.89
C LYS A 57 8.31 -0.75 6.42
N ARG A 58 7.50 -0.05 5.62
CA ARG A 58 6.12 0.31 6.00
C ARG A 58 5.23 -0.92 6.19
N LEU A 59 5.32 -1.92 5.31
CA LEU A 59 4.55 -3.16 5.46
C LEU A 59 4.96 -3.91 6.72
N GLU A 60 6.26 -4.03 6.97
CA GLU A 60 6.80 -4.64 8.18
C GLU A 60 6.37 -3.89 9.45
N ASP A 61 6.33 -2.56 9.40
CA ASP A 61 5.87 -1.74 10.52
C ASP A 61 4.37 -1.99 10.82
N LEU A 62 3.52 -2.09 9.79
CA LEU A 62 2.11 -2.43 9.94
C LEU A 62 1.91 -3.81 10.57
N GLU A 63 2.64 -4.81 10.08
CA GLU A 63 2.59 -6.17 10.62
C GLU A 63 3.11 -6.21 12.07
N ARG A 64 4.21 -5.51 12.35
CA ARG A 64 4.79 -5.42 13.69
C ARG A 64 3.83 -4.76 14.69
N ILE A 65 3.11 -3.71 14.27
CA ILE A 65 2.08 -3.08 15.11
C ILE A 65 1.00 -4.09 15.45
N ALA A 66 0.45 -4.81 14.46
CA ALA A 66 -0.58 -5.81 14.70
C ALA A 66 -0.08 -6.97 15.60
N MET A 67 1.12 -7.49 15.35
CA MET A 67 1.74 -8.56 16.15
C MET A 67 2.03 -8.16 17.60
N SER A 68 2.11 -6.86 17.92
CA SER A 68 2.32 -6.39 19.30
C SER A 68 1.11 -6.60 20.20
N PHE A 69 -0.07 -6.88 19.64
CA PHE A 69 -1.28 -7.09 20.41
C PHE A 69 -1.42 -8.54 20.88
N PRO A 70 -1.87 -8.77 22.13
CA PRO A 70 -2.04 -10.10 22.66
C PRO A 70 -3.15 -10.86 21.91
N GLY A 71 -2.91 -12.14 21.64
CA GLY A 71 -3.85 -13.03 20.94
C GLY A 71 -3.74 -12.99 19.40
N VAL A 72 -2.90 -12.10 18.84
CA VAL A 72 -2.55 -12.12 17.42
C VAL A 72 -1.52 -13.22 17.17
N SER A 73 -1.87 -14.19 16.32
CA SER A 73 -0.96 -15.28 15.94
C SER A 73 -0.19 -14.96 14.66
N LYS A 74 -0.82 -14.26 13.71
CA LYS A 74 -0.21 -13.83 12.45
C LYS A 74 -0.82 -12.51 11.97
N SER A 75 -0.05 -11.73 11.23
CA SER A 75 -0.55 -10.54 10.52
C SER A 75 0.05 -10.46 9.11
N TYR A 76 -0.73 -9.97 8.16
CA TYR A 76 -0.32 -9.82 6.76
C TYR A 76 -0.78 -8.47 6.22
N ALA A 77 0.16 -7.64 5.79
CA ALA A 77 -0.14 -6.44 5.02
C ALA A 77 -0.28 -6.83 3.53
N ILE A 78 -1.48 -6.67 2.97
CA ILE A 78 -1.81 -7.02 1.58
C ILE A 78 -2.26 -5.79 0.80
N GLN A 79 -2.44 -5.96 -0.52
CA GLN A 79 -2.86 -4.86 -1.42
C GLN A 79 -1.98 -3.61 -1.28
N ALA A 80 -0.66 -3.81 -1.27
CA ALA A 80 0.31 -2.75 -1.08
C ALA A 80 0.17 -1.93 0.22
N GLY A 81 -0.27 -2.61 1.29
CA GLY A 81 -0.44 -2.01 2.62
C GLY A 81 -1.77 -1.29 2.80
N ARG A 82 -2.70 -1.40 1.85
CA ARG A 82 -4.06 -0.85 1.98
C ARG A 82 -5.03 -1.76 2.74
N GLU A 83 -4.65 -3.00 2.99
CA GLU A 83 -5.40 -3.91 3.85
C GLU A 83 -4.42 -4.67 4.76
N ILE A 84 -4.77 -4.82 6.03
CA ILE A 84 -4.07 -5.69 6.96
C ILE A 84 -5.03 -6.79 7.45
N ARG A 85 -4.60 -8.04 7.31
CA ARG A 85 -5.31 -9.22 7.80
C ARG A 85 -4.61 -9.79 9.00
N ILE A 86 -5.37 -10.02 10.05
CA ILE A 86 -4.85 -10.36 11.38
C ILE A 86 -5.53 -11.66 11.78
N MET A 87 -4.74 -12.70 11.97
CA MET A 87 -5.21 -14.00 12.41
C MET A 87 -5.10 -14.07 13.92
N VAL A 88 -6.19 -14.48 14.58
CA VAL A 88 -6.23 -14.69 16.02
C VAL A 88 -6.67 -16.12 16.33
N GLU A 89 -6.14 -16.67 17.42
CA GLU A 89 -6.54 -17.99 17.89
C GLU A 89 -7.92 -17.96 18.55
N GLY A 90 -8.87 -18.70 17.97
CA GLY A 90 -10.26 -18.66 18.43
C GLY A 90 -10.52 -19.23 19.82
N LYS A 91 -9.53 -19.90 20.43
CA LYS A 91 -9.58 -20.37 21.83
C LYS A 91 -9.22 -19.28 22.83
N ILE A 92 -8.47 -18.26 22.41
CA ILE A 92 -7.93 -17.19 23.27
C ILE A 92 -8.76 -15.91 23.10
N VAL A 93 -9.16 -15.62 21.86
CA VAL A 93 -9.90 -14.43 21.49
C VAL A 93 -11.34 -14.84 21.13
N ASP A 94 -12.32 -14.31 21.87
CA ASP A 94 -13.75 -14.44 21.57
C ASP A 94 -14.21 -13.36 20.58
N ASP A 95 -15.48 -13.40 20.16
CA ASP A 95 -15.98 -12.51 19.11
C ASP A 95 -15.99 -11.03 19.54
N ASP A 96 -16.31 -10.74 20.81
CA ASP A 96 -16.29 -9.38 21.35
C ASP A 96 -14.86 -8.83 21.42
N LYS A 97 -13.90 -9.63 21.91
CA LYS A 97 -12.48 -9.25 21.91
C LYS A 97 -11.94 -9.07 20.51
N ALA A 98 -12.34 -9.89 19.54
CA ALA A 98 -11.91 -9.75 18.15
C ALA A 98 -12.36 -8.39 17.58
N PHE A 99 -13.57 -7.95 17.91
CA PHE A 99 -14.07 -6.63 17.49
C PHE A 99 -13.33 -5.47 18.15
N ILE A 100 -13.06 -5.56 19.45
CA ILE A 100 -12.26 -4.57 20.19
C ILE A 100 -10.84 -4.49 19.63
N LEU A 101 -10.19 -5.65 19.46
CA LEU A 101 -8.85 -5.77 18.90
C LEU A 101 -8.75 -5.14 17.50
N CYS A 102 -9.75 -5.37 16.64
CA CYS A 102 -9.79 -4.76 15.32
C CYS A 102 -9.78 -3.22 15.40
N LYS A 103 -10.60 -2.64 16.29
CA LYS A 103 -10.66 -1.19 16.49
C LYS A 103 -9.37 -0.62 17.09
N ASP A 104 -8.78 -1.31 18.05
CA ASP A 104 -7.58 -0.82 18.73
C ASP A 104 -6.36 -0.87 17.81
N ILE A 105 -6.24 -1.92 16.98
CA ILE A 105 -5.18 -2.01 15.97
C ILE A 105 -5.36 -0.92 14.92
N ALA A 106 -6.58 -0.68 14.43
CA ALA A 106 -6.85 0.40 13.48
C ALA A 106 -6.41 1.76 14.03
N LYS A 107 -6.78 2.09 15.27
CA LYS A 107 -6.36 3.33 15.95
C LYS A 107 -4.84 3.42 16.13
N LYS A 108 -4.19 2.31 16.45
CA LYS A 108 -2.74 2.26 16.64
C LYS A 108 -1.99 2.50 15.32
N ILE A 109 -2.46 1.89 14.23
CA ILE A 109 -1.94 2.13 12.89
C ILE A 109 -2.11 3.59 12.48
N GLU A 110 -3.30 4.17 12.70
CA GLU A 110 -3.59 5.58 12.40
C GLU A 110 -2.64 6.54 13.15
N LYS A 111 -2.27 6.20 14.39
CA LYS A 111 -1.37 7.02 15.20
C LYS A 111 0.11 6.88 14.82
N ASP A 112 0.56 5.65 14.56
CA ASP A 112 1.98 5.34 14.45
C ASP A 112 2.49 5.36 13.00
N VAL A 113 1.61 5.23 11.99
CA VAL A 113 1.99 5.15 10.58
C VAL A 113 1.30 6.24 9.77
N THR A 114 2.09 7.11 9.15
CA THR A 114 1.57 8.05 8.16
C THR A 114 1.32 7.33 6.84
N TYR A 115 0.06 7.11 6.49
CA TYR A 115 -0.32 6.45 5.24
C TYR A 115 -1.33 7.31 4.44
N PRO A 116 -1.12 7.53 3.14
CA PRO A 116 -2.07 8.25 2.32
C PRO A 116 -3.31 7.39 2.05
N GLY A 117 -4.47 7.85 2.52
CA GLY A 117 -5.75 7.17 2.35
C GLY A 117 -6.13 6.28 3.54
N GLN A 118 -7.03 5.33 3.30
CA GLN A 118 -7.56 4.45 4.33
C GLN A 118 -6.89 3.06 4.26
N ILE A 119 -6.61 2.49 5.44
CA ILE A 119 -6.17 1.10 5.58
C ILE A 119 -7.34 0.29 6.14
N LYS A 120 -7.72 -0.78 5.43
CA LYS A 120 -8.74 -1.71 5.90
C LYS A 120 -8.12 -2.71 6.88
N VAL A 121 -8.63 -2.76 8.11
CA VAL A 121 -8.21 -3.74 9.12
C VAL A 121 -9.23 -4.88 9.17
N THR A 122 -8.77 -6.12 9.04
CA THR A 122 -9.61 -7.31 9.12
C THR A 122 -9.03 -8.29 10.13
N VAL A 123 -9.78 -8.60 11.19
CA VAL A 123 -9.44 -9.65 12.15
C VAL A 123 -10.21 -10.91 11.79
N ILE A 124 -9.48 -12.03 11.67
CA ILE A 124 -10.01 -13.34 11.32
C ILE A 124 -9.74 -14.27 12.49
N ARG A 125 -10.81 -14.75 13.12
CA ARG A 125 -10.74 -15.76 14.15
C ARG A 125 -10.67 -17.14 13.52
N GLU A 126 -9.59 -17.87 13.76
CA GLU A 126 -9.36 -19.18 13.16
C GLU A 126 -9.50 -20.30 14.19
N THR A 127 -10.21 -21.36 13.80
CA THR A 127 -10.21 -22.65 14.51
C THR A 127 -9.68 -23.70 13.55
N ARG A 128 -8.57 -24.36 13.92
CA ARG A 128 -7.98 -25.45 13.12
C ARG A 128 -8.30 -26.79 13.77
N ALA A 129 -8.91 -27.69 12.99
CA ALA A 129 -9.01 -29.11 13.30
C ALA A 129 -8.15 -29.87 12.29
N VAL A 130 -7.28 -30.75 12.78
CA VAL A 130 -6.34 -31.53 11.95
C VAL A 130 -6.51 -32.99 12.33
N GLU A 131 -6.74 -33.85 11.34
CA GLU A 131 -6.83 -35.30 11.49
C GLU A 131 -6.01 -35.97 10.38
N TYR A 132 -5.38 -37.09 10.70
CA TYR A 132 -4.54 -37.83 9.76
C TYR A 132 -5.19 -39.17 9.46
N ALA A 133 -5.54 -39.40 8.19
CA ALA A 133 -5.92 -40.73 7.72
C ALA A 133 -4.67 -41.62 7.59
N LYS A 134 -4.83 -42.90 7.90
CA LYS A 134 -3.83 -43.93 7.59
C LYS A 134 -4.29 -44.76 6.39
#